data_AF-A0A3A8R8T1-F1
#
_entry.id   AF-A0A3A8R8T1-F1
#
_cell.length_a   1.000
_cell.length_b   1.000
_cell.length_c   1.000
_cell.angle_alpha   90.00
_cell.angle_beta   90.00
_cell.angle_gamma   90.00
#
_symmetry.space_group_name_H-M   'P 1'
#
loop_
_entity.id
_entity.type
_entity.pdbx_description
1 polymer ?
#
loop_
_entity_poly.entity_id
_entity_poly.type
_entity_poly.pdbx_seq_one_letter_code
_entity_poly.pdbx_strand_id
1 'polypeptide(L)'
;MTLFLGELGGLNPAFTIASLNRIRGTGNITNFQLFALLTIFDPDGTIPGVFLNPEVWAAGSTGTEDPPNWWNLGHRPVKFFDAGMSSDATRIELSWYMPGAALPNYQEGYDWILDNEYQANTWMLGLKSPAYPLPVNTALAAQGSILFHTLDLWAANRNNPVVKPQQAGNGSCASCHGAYAPRYVNDPNFLANPLFEGMAANVTPIGVLDTDDARLLANDGAIATQARYSFFGYEGQDGCADKYNMIGYLAQPLYGIWASAPYFHNGSVPDLWSLLKSADRPRIWRRKSKSPRFGVVMGFETDLAKAYDQTRIGWKYDTIPCSYLTFSPFNHCNPWDPNETPLIESGLSLLYGNGALAWNLLGSIVAPSFSNSDIEDRKIYNTRMFSQSNSGHTFTDVLTDAERTALIEYMKTL
;
A
#
# COMPACT_ATOMS: atom_id res chain seq x y z
N MET A 1 0.32 22.75 -19.97
CA MET A 1 0.59 21.98 -18.74
C MET A 1 -0.05 22.72 -17.57
N THR A 2 -1.39 22.80 -17.58
CA THR A 2 -2.17 23.67 -16.67
C THR A 2 -3.59 23.15 -16.47
N LEU A 3 -3.88 21.90 -16.89
CA LEU A 3 -5.18 21.26 -16.72
C LEU A 3 -5.27 20.34 -15.49
N PHE A 4 -4.15 19.99 -14.85
CA PHE A 4 -4.12 19.06 -13.70
C PHE A 4 -4.12 19.72 -12.32
N LEU A 5 -4.19 21.05 -12.25
CA LEU A 5 -4.12 21.80 -10.99
C LEU A 5 -5.47 22.42 -10.57
N GLY A 6 -6.54 22.19 -11.31
CA GLY A 6 -7.80 22.93 -11.14
C GLY A 6 -8.67 22.45 -10.00
N GLU A 7 -9.10 21.19 -10.00
CA GLU A 7 -10.44 20.92 -9.45
C GLU A 7 -10.50 20.12 -8.15
N LEU A 8 -9.46 19.39 -7.75
CA LEU A 8 -9.41 18.76 -6.41
C LEU A 8 -8.06 18.86 -5.68
N GLY A 9 -7.02 19.42 -6.31
CA GLY A 9 -5.66 19.44 -5.75
C GLY A 9 -4.92 20.79 -5.71
N GLY A 10 -5.38 21.82 -6.44
CA GLY A 10 -4.67 23.11 -6.48
C GLY A 10 -5.40 24.29 -5.86
N LEU A 11 -6.74 24.25 -5.76
CA LEU A 11 -7.55 25.37 -5.25
C LEU A 11 -8.21 25.13 -3.89
N ASN A 12 -8.22 23.89 -3.38
CA ASN A 12 -8.70 23.59 -2.03
C ASN A 12 -7.53 23.27 -1.10
N PRO A 13 -6.96 24.27 -0.41
CA PRO A 13 -5.82 24.08 0.48
C PRO A 13 -6.11 23.11 1.63
N ALA A 14 -7.37 22.99 2.07
CA ALA A 14 -7.76 22.03 3.10
C ALA A 14 -7.64 20.57 2.61
N PHE A 15 -8.04 20.29 1.36
CA PHE A 15 -7.90 18.96 0.75
C PHE A 15 -6.45 18.61 0.42
N THR A 16 -5.67 19.60 -0.01
CA THR A 16 -4.23 19.41 -0.21
C THR A 16 -3.56 19.04 1.11
N ILE A 17 -3.84 19.79 2.19
CA ILE A 17 -3.29 19.49 3.51
C ILE A 17 -3.75 18.12 4.02
N ALA A 18 -5.01 17.76 3.80
CA ALA A 18 -5.57 16.48 4.26
C ALA A 18 -5.07 15.24 3.48
N SER A 19 -4.53 15.42 2.27
CA SER A 19 -3.95 14.34 1.45
C SER A 19 -2.44 14.18 1.61
N LEU A 20 -1.76 15.12 2.28
CA LEU A 20 -0.32 15.05 2.51
C LEU A 20 0.03 13.96 3.53
N ASN A 21 0.89 13.02 3.11
CA ASN A 21 1.40 11.97 3.98
C ASN A 21 2.65 12.41 4.77
N ARG A 22 2.99 11.68 5.84
CA ARG A 22 4.20 11.93 6.64
C ARG A 22 5.48 11.62 5.86
N ILE A 23 5.46 10.57 5.05
CA ILE A 23 6.62 10.13 4.27
C ILE A 23 6.51 10.61 2.82
N ARG A 24 7.65 10.99 2.25
CA ARG A 24 7.72 11.40 0.85
C ARG A 24 7.58 10.18 -0.06
N GLY A 25 6.64 10.27 -1.00
CA GLY A 25 6.40 9.23 -2.00
C GLY A 25 5.28 8.26 -1.62
N THR A 26 4.72 8.39 -0.41
CA THR A 26 3.51 7.67 0.01
C THR A 26 2.31 8.62 0.02
N GLY A 27 1.10 8.06 0.07
CA GLY A 27 -0.17 8.79 0.08
C GLY A 27 -1.13 8.25 1.12
N ASN A 28 -2.19 8.99 1.42
CA ASN A 28 -3.32 8.51 2.23
C ASN A 28 -4.59 8.49 1.37
N ILE A 29 -4.44 8.01 0.13
CA ILE A 29 -5.37 8.24 -0.99
C ILE A 29 -6.65 7.39 -0.93
N THR A 30 -6.68 6.43 -0.01
CA THR A 30 -7.76 5.48 0.25
C THR A 30 -8.39 5.70 1.63
N ASN A 31 -8.07 6.82 2.30
CA ASN A 31 -8.78 7.18 3.50
C ASN A 31 -10.23 7.47 3.14
N PHE A 32 -11.13 6.50 3.35
CA PHE A 32 -12.51 6.64 2.91
C PHE A 32 -13.29 7.74 3.64
N GLN A 33 -12.74 8.26 4.75
CA GLN A 33 -13.23 9.46 5.42
C GLN A 33 -13.05 10.71 4.54
N LEU A 34 -12.07 10.71 3.62
CA LEU A 34 -11.92 11.73 2.57
C LEU A 34 -12.97 11.55 1.44
N PHE A 35 -13.52 10.35 1.21
CA PHE A 35 -14.65 10.20 0.28
C PHE A 35 -15.94 10.79 0.85
N ALA A 36 -16.15 10.70 2.16
CA ALA A 36 -17.20 11.49 2.83
C ALA A 36 -16.97 13.00 2.68
N LEU A 37 -15.71 13.45 2.46
CA LEU A 37 -15.40 14.83 2.06
C LEU A 37 -15.54 15.09 0.54
N LEU A 38 -15.61 14.08 -0.32
CA LEU A 38 -15.90 14.28 -1.74
C LEU A 38 -17.41 14.43 -2.00
N THR A 39 -18.23 13.90 -1.09
CA THR A 39 -19.68 14.08 -1.03
C THR A 39 -20.07 14.73 0.31
N ILE A 40 -19.47 15.88 0.65
CA ILE A 40 -19.68 16.60 1.92
C ILE A 40 -21.14 16.89 2.18
N PHE A 41 -22.01 16.99 1.18
CA PHE A 41 -23.41 17.40 1.29
C PHE A 41 -24.31 16.16 1.26
N ASP A 42 -25.37 16.18 2.05
CA ASP A 42 -26.46 15.21 1.99
C ASP A 42 -27.11 15.17 0.57
N PRO A 43 -27.89 14.14 0.24
CA PRO A 43 -28.57 14.03 -1.07
C PRO A 43 -29.42 15.25 -1.44
N ASP A 44 -29.86 16.02 -0.44
CA ASP A 44 -30.68 17.23 -0.59
C ASP A 44 -29.83 18.53 -0.67
N GLY A 45 -28.51 18.46 -0.55
CA GLY A 45 -27.58 19.59 -0.68
C GLY A 45 -27.63 20.61 0.47
N THR A 46 -28.30 20.28 1.57
CA THR A 46 -28.70 21.19 2.65
C THR A 46 -27.81 21.13 3.88
N ILE A 47 -27.28 19.95 4.22
CA ILE A 47 -26.46 19.74 5.41
C ILE A 47 -25.17 19.06 4.94
N PRO A 48 -24.00 19.49 5.42
CA PRO A 48 -22.82 18.67 5.23
C PRO A 48 -23.10 17.27 5.82
N GLY A 49 -23.26 16.20 5.03
CA GLY A 49 -23.42 14.79 5.46
C GLY A 49 -22.38 14.33 6.48
N VAL A 50 -21.26 15.05 6.53
CA VAL A 50 -20.34 15.21 7.67
C VAL A 50 -21.04 15.27 9.05
N PHE A 51 -22.10 16.04 9.25
CA PHE A 51 -22.77 16.18 10.54
C PHE A 51 -23.72 15.03 10.86
N LEU A 52 -24.13 14.25 9.86
CA LEU A 52 -25.15 13.21 10.00
C LEU A 52 -24.55 11.87 10.44
N ASN A 53 -23.24 11.67 10.30
CA ASN A 53 -22.56 10.40 10.57
C ASN A 53 -21.37 10.56 11.54
N PRO A 54 -21.62 10.76 12.85
CA PRO A 54 -20.55 10.95 13.85
C PRO A 54 -19.60 9.75 13.97
N GLU A 55 -20.07 8.54 13.67
CA GLU A 55 -19.26 7.32 13.68
C GLU A 55 -18.15 7.34 12.60
N VAL A 56 -18.41 7.94 11.43
CA VAL A 56 -17.41 8.11 10.37
C VAL A 56 -16.25 9.00 10.84
N TRP A 57 -16.52 9.95 11.73
CA TRP A 57 -15.49 10.81 12.30
C TRP A 57 -14.71 10.18 13.46
N ALA A 58 -15.32 9.21 14.13
CA ALA A 58 -14.68 8.45 15.20
C ALA A 58 -13.78 7.33 14.66
N ALA A 59 -14.01 6.88 13.41
CA ALA A 59 -13.17 5.89 12.75
C ALA A 59 -11.70 6.32 12.69
N GLY A 60 -10.77 5.36 12.77
CA GLY A 60 -9.33 5.60 12.72
C GLY A 60 -8.83 6.01 11.33
N SER A 61 -7.64 6.59 11.23
CA SER A 61 -7.04 6.92 9.93
C SER A 61 -6.36 5.71 9.30
N THR A 62 -6.51 5.54 7.98
CA THR A 62 -5.75 4.54 7.19
C THR A 62 -4.26 4.83 7.12
N GLY A 63 -3.86 6.09 7.37
CA GLY A 63 -2.46 6.48 7.55
C GLY A 63 -1.59 6.45 6.29
N THR A 64 -0.49 5.72 6.34
CA THR A 64 0.57 5.69 5.33
C THR A 64 0.37 4.54 4.35
N GLU A 65 0.22 4.86 3.06
CA GLU A 65 0.07 3.86 2.03
C GLU A 65 0.96 4.12 0.82
N ASP A 66 1.51 3.03 0.28
CA ASP A 66 2.16 2.99 -1.02
C ASP A 66 1.16 2.37 -2.02
N PRO A 67 0.60 3.14 -2.96
CA PRO A 67 -0.53 2.66 -3.78
C PRO A 67 -0.20 1.38 -4.56
N PRO A 68 -1.15 0.44 -4.66
CA PRO A 68 -0.96 -0.75 -5.48
C PRO A 68 -0.66 -0.39 -6.94
N ASN A 69 0.25 -1.12 -7.59
CA ASN A 69 0.60 -0.88 -8.99
C ASN A 69 -0.61 -1.03 -9.92
N TRP A 70 -0.88 -0.02 -10.76
CA TRP A 70 -1.93 -0.11 -11.78
C TRP A 70 -1.62 -1.12 -12.87
N TRP A 71 -0.34 -1.32 -13.20
CA TRP A 71 0.08 -2.30 -14.22
C TRP A 71 -0.22 -3.76 -13.86
N ASN A 72 -0.67 -4.03 -12.63
CA ASN A 72 -1.12 -5.35 -12.17
C ASN A 72 -2.64 -5.41 -11.96
N LEU A 73 -3.41 -4.37 -12.32
CA LEU A 73 -4.87 -4.37 -12.10
C LEU A 73 -5.56 -5.53 -12.80
N GLY A 74 -5.13 -5.88 -14.03
CA GLY A 74 -5.64 -7.02 -14.78
C GLY A 74 -5.42 -8.39 -14.11
N HIS A 75 -4.60 -8.45 -13.05
CA HIS A 75 -4.31 -9.66 -12.30
C HIS A 75 -4.92 -9.67 -10.88
N ARG A 76 -5.83 -8.73 -10.59
CA ARG A 76 -6.51 -8.63 -9.29
C ARG A 76 -8.02 -8.69 -9.49
N PRO A 77 -8.75 -9.57 -8.79
CA PRO A 77 -10.21 -9.55 -8.80
C PRO A 77 -10.80 -8.43 -7.93
N VAL A 78 -9.99 -7.84 -7.06
CA VAL A 78 -10.40 -6.82 -6.08
C VAL A 78 -9.42 -5.65 -6.06
N LYS A 79 -9.91 -4.47 -5.67
CA LYS A 79 -9.16 -3.23 -5.49
C LYS A 79 -8.75 -3.05 -4.04
N PHE A 80 -7.76 -2.17 -3.87
CA PHE A 80 -7.13 -1.81 -2.61
C PHE A 80 -6.40 -2.97 -1.92
N PHE A 81 -5.68 -2.67 -0.84
CA PHE A 81 -4.94 -3.69 -0.11
C PHE A 81 -5.84 -4.63 0.68
N ASP A 82 -6.96 -4.15 1.18
CA ASP A 82 -7.91 -4.89 2.02
C ASP A 82 -9.01 -5.60 1.23
N ALA A 83 -8.90 -5.64 -0.10
CA ALA A 83 -9.92 -6.19 -0.99
C ALA A 83 -11.31 -5.53 -0.84
N GLY A 84 -11.34 -4.25 -0.45
CA GLY A 84 -12.58 -3.56 -0.08
C GLY A 84 -13.58 -3.36 -1.22
N MET A 85 -13.18 -3.51 -2.49
CA MET A 85 -14.07 -3.36 -3.65
C MET A 85 -13.72 -4.34 -4.77
N SER A 86 -14.70 -4.69 -5.59
CA SER A 86 -14.47 -5.46 -6.83
C SER A 86 -13.59 -4.69 -7.83
N SER A 87 -12.77 -5.40 -8.61
CA SER A 87 -12.08 -4.81 -9.77
C SER A 87 -13.04 -4.35 -10.86
N ASP A 88 -14.30 -4.77 -10.82
CA ASP A 88 -15.37 -4.31 -11.72
C ASP A 88 -16.00 -2.96 -11.29
N ALA A 89 -15.76 -2.52 -10.04
CA ALA A 89 -16.25 -1.21 -9.57
C ALA A 89 -15.40 -0.06 -10.14
N THR A 90 -15.73 0.47 -11.31
CA THR A 90 -14.91 1.44 -12.06
C THR A 90 -15.01 2.89 -11.55
N ARG A 91 -16.13 3.31 -10.95
CA ARG A 91 -16.35 4.71 -10.53
C ARG A 91 -15.28 5.22 -9.58
N ILE A 92 -14.85 4.37 -8.66
CA ILE A 92 -13.89 4.71 -7.62
C ILE A 92 -12.50 5.06 -8.18
N GLU A 93 -12.17 4.60 -9.38
CA GLU A 93 -10.86 4.86 -9.99
C GLU A 93 -10.69 6.32 -10.39
N LEU A 94 -11.81 7.01 -10.64
CA LEU A 94 -11.85 8.43 -11.00
C LEU A 94 -12.22 9.34 -9.81
N SER A 95 -12.39 8.78 -8.61
CA SER A 95 -12.86 9.50 -7.43
C SER A 95 -12.04 10.73 -7.03
N TRP A 96 -10.75 10.77 -7.40
CA TRP A 96 -9.87 11.92 -7.15
C TRP A 96 -10.00 13.06 -8.17
N TYR A 97 -10.77 12.86 -9.25
CA TYR A 97 -11.17 13.92 -10.17
C TYR A 97 -12.67 13.85 -10.44
N MET A 98 -13.40 14.75 -9.79
CA MET A 98 -14.83 14.90 -9.93
C MET A 98 -15.16 16.39 -10.07
N PRO A 99 -15.49 16.87 -11.28
CA PRO A 99 -15.86 18.27 -11.50
C PRO A 99 -16.96 18.71 -10.56
N GLY A 100 -16.82 19.88 -9.94
CA GLY A 100 -17.83 20.43 -9.05
C GLY A 100 -17.94 19.76 -7.66
N ALA A 101 -17.04 18.84 -7.28
CA ALA A 101 -17.08 18.15 -5.97
C ALA A 101 -17.02 19.08 -4.73
N ALA A 102 -16.66 20.36 -4.90
CA ALA A 102 -16.72 21.36 -3.83
C ALA A 102 -18.08 22.10 -3.75
N LEU A 103 -19.05 21.75 -4.59
CA LEU A 103 -20.37 22.39 -4.68
C LEU A 103 -21.46 21.44 -4.13
N PRO A 104 -22.60 21.98 -3.65
CA PRO A 104 -23.73 21.16 -3.17
C PRO A 104 -24.36 20.23 -4.21
N ASN A 105 -24.16 20.50 -5.51
CA ASN A 105 -24.68 19.67 -6.58
C ASN A 105 -23.56 18.84 -7.20
N TYR A 106 -23.63 17.52 -6.97
CA TYR A 106 -22.66 16.54 -7.45
C TYR A 106 -22.94 15.98 -8.85
N GLN A 107 -24.10 16.31 -9.44
CA GLN A 107 -24.59 15.60 -10.62
C GLN A 107 -23.63 15.72 -11.81
N GLU A 108 -23.11 16.91 -12.11
CA GLU A 108 -22.15 17.11 -13.21
C GLU A 108 -20.87 16.27 -13.01
N GLY A 109 -20.42 16.13 -11.76
CA GLY A 109 -19.28 15.31 -11.41
C GLY A 109 -19.55 13.81 -11.58
N TYR A 110 -20.74 13.35 -11.17
CA TYR A 110 -21.16 11.97 -11.38
C TYR A 110 -21.33 11.64 -12.87
N ASP A 111 -21.97 12.52 -13.63
CA ASP A 111 -22.13 12.37 -15.08
C ASP A 111 -20.76 12.27 -15.76
N TRP A 112 -19.81 13.14 -15.39
CA TRP A 112 -18.45 13.08 -15.90
C TRP A 112 -17.78 11.74 -15.57
N ILE A 113 -17.93 11.21 -14.35
CA ILE A 113 -17.36 9.91 -14.00
C ILE A 113 -17.99 8.80 -14.86
N LEU A 114 -19.32 8.76 -14.99
CA LEU A 114 -20.01 7.75 -15.79
C LEU A 114 -19.60 7.80 -17.27
N ASP A 115 -19.37 9.00 -17.81
CA ASP A 115 -18.93 9.19 -19.19
C ASP A 115 -17.48 8.71 -19.46
N ASN A 116 -16.64 8.60 -18.41
CA ASN A 116 -15.21 8.35 -18.53
C ASN A 116 -14.71 7.05 -17.87
N GLU A 117 -15.46 6.47 -16.94
CA GLU A 117 -14.98 5.39 -16.06
C GLU A 117 -14.53 4.14 -16.83
N TYR A 118 -15.28 3.72 -17.86
CA TYR A 118 -14.94 2.55 -18.65
C TYR A 118 -13.65 2.73 -19.45
N GLN A 119 -13.40 3.93 -19.98
CA GLN A 119 -12.18 4.19 -20.75
C GLN A 119 -10.96 4.24 -19.84
N ALA A 120 -11.11 4.85 -18.66
CA ALA A 120 -10.07 4.87 -17.63
C ALA A 120 -9.72 3.45 -17.15
N ASN A 121 -10.73 2.64 -16.82
CA ASN A 121 -10.54 1.26 -16.41
C ASN A 121 -9.89 0.41 -17.51
N THR A 122 -10.36 0.53 -18.75
CA THR A 122 -9.77 -0.16 -19.91
C THR A 122 -8.29 0.19 -20.09
N TRP A 123 -7.92 1.47 -19.91
CA TRP A 123 -6.53 1.89 -19.96
C TRP A 123 -5.71 1.26 -18.83
N MET A 124 -6.21 1.30 -17.58
CA MET A 124 -5.53 0.68 -16.42
C MET A 124 -5.35 -0.83 -16.58
N LEU A 125 -6.38 -1.56 -17.06
CA LEU A 125 -6.31 -2.99 -17.34
C LEU A 125 -5.35 -3.34 -18.48
N GLY A 126 -5.14 -2.41 -19.42
CA GLY A 126 -4.21 -2.58 -20.53
C GLY A 126 -2.73 -2.35 -20.19
N LEU A 127 -2.43 -1.85 -18.98
CA LEU A 127 -1.06 -1.61 -18.53
C LEU A 127 -0.31 -2.92 -18.28
N LYS A 128 1.00 -2.91 -18.52
CA LYS A 128 1.89 -4.04 -18.26
C LYS A 128 3.08 -3.60 -17.42
N SER A 129 3.54 -4.48 -16.55
CA SER A 129 4.76 -4.25 -15.78
C SER A 129 5.96 -4.04 -16.71
N PRO A 130 6.95 -3.22 -16.30
CA PRO A 130 8.21 -3.14 -17.02
C PRO A 130 9.02 -4.42 -16.83
N ALA A 131 9.64 -4.90 -17.91
CA ALA A 131 10.60 -6.00 -17.81
C ALA A 131 11.85 -5.57 -17.02
N TYR A 132 12.45 -6.49 -16.29
CA TYR A 132 13.71 -6.24 -15.58
C TYR A 132 14.83 -5.88 -16.58
N PRO A 133 15.50 -4.73 -16.44
CA PRO A 133 16.40 -4.21 -17.48
C PRO A 133 17.83 -4.74 -17.41
N LEU A 134 18.15 -5.62 -16.45
CA LEU A 134 19.50 -6.08 -16.16
C LEU A 134 19.61 -7.60 -16.37
N PRO A 135 20.84 -8.16 -16.46
CA PRO A 135 21.01 -9.59 -16.67
C PRO A 135 20.35 -10.45 -15.57
N VAL A 136 19.76 -11.56 -15.98
CA VAL A 136 19.18 -12.59 -15.10
C VAL A 136 19.93 -13.89 -15.29
N ASN A 137 20.32 -14.53 -14.20
CA ASN A 137 20.83 -15.89 -14.17
C ASN A 137 19.66 -16.87 -14.37
N THR A 138 19.47 -17.31 -15.61
CA THR A 138 18.35 -18.17 -16.01
C THR A 138 18.31 -19.51 -15.28
N ALA A 139 19.47 -20.11 -14.98
CA ALA A 139 19.54 -21.38 -14.26
C ALA A 139 19.07 -21.22 -12.80
N LEU A 140 19.46 -20.13 -12.16
CA LEU A 140 19.04 -19.81 -10.79
C LEU A 140 17.57 -19.36 -10.75
N ALA A 141 17.10 -18.58 -11.73
CA ALA A 141 15.69 -18.23 -11.88
C ALA A 141 14.81 -19.47 -12.08
N ALA A 142 15.29 -20.49 -12.81
CA ALA A 142 14.57 -21.75 -12.96
C ALA A 142 14.46 -22.52 -11.63
N GLN A 143 15.51 -22.51 -10.78
CA GLN A 143 15.43 -23.05 -9.42
C GLN A 143 14.42 -22.26 -8.58
N GLY A 144 14.48 -20.93 -8.64
CA GLY A 144 13.54 -20.05 -7.96
C GLY A 144 12.09 -20.26 -8.39
N SER A 145 11.85 -20.51 -9.69
CA SER A 145 10.51 -20.83 -10.20
C SER A 145 9.96 -22.09 -9.54
N ILE A 146 10.77 -23.14 -9.40
CA ILE A 146 10.33 -24.37 -8.70
C ILE A 146 10.00 -24.05 -7.25
N LEU A 147 10.89 -23.38 -6.53
CA LEU A 147 10.67 -23.00 -5.13
C LEU A 147 9.40 -22.15 -4.97
N PHE A 148 9.22 -21.15 -5.82
CA PHE A 148 8.08 -20.24 -5.78
C PHE A 148 6.74 -20.98 -5.83
N HIS A 149 6.64 -22.01 -6.66
CA HIS A 149 5.39 -22.72 -6.86
C HIS A 149 5.21 -23.93 -5.93
N THR A 150 6.28 -24.54 -5.42
CA THR A 150 6.18 -25.86 -4.76
C THR A 150 6.76 -25.93 -3.35
N LEU A 151 7.48 -24.91 -2.88
CA LEU A 151 8.12 -24.96 -1.57
C LEU A 151 7.10 -24.72 -0.45
N ASP A 152 6.69 -25.77 0.27
CA ASP A 152 5.82 -25.59 1.45
C ASP A 152 6.61 -24.94 2.60
N LEU A 153 6.30 -23.67 2.90
CA LEU A 153 6.89 -22.92 4.02
C LEU A 153 6.50 -23.50 5.39
N TRP A 154 5.48 -24.36 5.45
CA TRP A 154 5.01 -25.05 6.66
C TRP A 154 5.33 -26.54 6.67
N ALA A 155 6.23 -27.01 5.80
CA ALA A 155 6.72 -28.38 5.86
C ALA A 155 7.27 -28.70 7.27
N ALA A 156 7.02 -29.93 7.76
CA ALA A 156 7.31 -30.32 9.13
C ALA A 156 8.79 -30.11 9.56
N ASN A 157 9.72 -30.19 8.61
CA ASN A 157 11.16 -29.97 8.86
C ASN A 157 11.58 -28.50 8.95
N ARG A 158 10.69 -27.55 8.67
CA ARG A 158 10.97 -26.11 8.68
C ARG A 158 10.65 -25.42 10.00
N ASN A 159 9.82 -26.03 10.84
CA ASN A 159 9.41 -25.49 12.14
C ASN A 159 8.91 -24.03 12.04
N ASN A 160 8.04 -23.74 11.06
CA ASN A 160 7.50 -22.40 10.89
C ASN A 160 6.66 -22.00 12.11
N PRO A 161 7.00 -20.92 12.83
CA PRO A 161 6.27 -20.51 14.03
C PRO A 161 4.91 -19.87 13.70
N VAL A 162 4.69 -19.45 12.46
CA VAL A 162 3.43 -18.86 12.02
C VAL A 162 2.42 -19.97 11.73
N VAL A 163 1.18 -19.80 12.17
CA VAL A 163 0.10 -20.77 11.89
C VAL A 163 -0.21 -20.78 10.38
N LYS A 164 -0.24 -21.97 9.77
CA LYS A 164 -0.58 -22.12 8.34
C LYS A 164 -2.00 -21.61 8.08
N PRO A 165 -2.20 -20.61 7.20
CA PRO A 165 -3.55 -20.15 6.88
C PRO A 165 -4.31 -21.27 6.14
N GLN A 166 -5.64 -21.33 6.32
CA GLN A 166 -6.47 -22.31 5.60
C GLN A 166 -6.36 -22.15 4.08
N GLN A 167 -6.19 -20.91 3.62
CA GLN A 167 -6.03 -20.55 2.21
C GLN A 167 -4.62 -20.79 1.68
N ALA A 168 -3.68 -21.30 2.50
CA ALA A 168 -2.28 -21.49 2.11
C ALA A 168 -2.07 -22.52 1.00
N GLY A 169 -3.08 -23.31 0.60
CA GLY A 169 -2.92 -24.40 -0.37
C GLY A 169 -1.70 -25.27 -0.05
N ASN A 170 -0.77 -25.38 -1.02
CA ASN A 170 0.47 -26.14 -0.86
C ASN A 170 1.56 -25.45 0.01
N GLY A 171 1.28 -24.27 0.57
CA GLY A 171 2.17 -23.49 1.43
C GLY A 171 3.30 -22.74 0.73
N SER A 172 3.30 -22.68 -0.60
CA SER A 172 4.29 -21.95 -1.41
C SER A 172 3.93 -20.47 -1.59
N CYS A 173 4.78 -19.71 -2.29
CA CYS A 173 4.45 -18.33 -2.66
C CYS A 173 3.24 -18.29 -3.61
N ALA A 174 3.15 -19.25 -4.53
CA ALA A 174 2.09 -19.30 -5.55
C ALA A 174 0.69 -19.51 -4.98
N SER A 175 0.55 -20.11 -3.80
CA SER A 175 -0.77 -20.33 -3.20
C SER A 175 -1.44 -19.04 -2.72
N CYS A 176 -0.65 -18.00 -2.44
CA CYS A 176 -1.16 -16.67 -2.12
C CYS A 176 -1.05 -15.72 -3.33
N HIS A 177 0.10 -15.68 -3.97
CA HIS A 177 0.43 -14.66 -4.99
C HIS A 177 0.07 -15.05 -6.42
N GLY A 178 -0.49 -16.24 -6.65
CA GLY A 178 -0.83 -16.76 -7.98
C GLY A 178 0.30 -17.56 -8.63
N ALA A 179 -0.05 -18.37 -9.62
CA ALA A 179 0.88 -19.17 -10.41
C ALA A 179 1.31 -18.43 -11.68
N TYR A 180 2.59 -18.48 -12.02
CA TYR A 180 3.18 -17.69 -13.11
C TYR A 180 3.86 -18.54 -14.18
N ALA A 181 4.59 -19.60 -13.78
CA ALA A 181 5.36 -20.35 -14.76
C ALA A 181 4.44 -21.30 -15.56
N PRO A 182 4.58 -21.37 -16.91
CA PRO A 182 3.69 -22.15 -17.76
C PRO A 182 3.50 -23.61 -17.37
N ARG A 183 4.53 -24.23 -16.76
CA ARG A 183 4.45 -25.60 -16.24
C ARG A 183 3.35 -25.78 -15.20
N TYR A 184 3.18 -24.82 -14.29
CA TYR A 184 2.20 -24.89 -13.20
C TYR A 184 0.86 -24.28 -13.62
N VAL A 185 0.88 -23.25 -14.46
CA VAL A 185 -0.33 -22.64 -15.04
C VAL A 185 -1.13 -23.65 -15.88
N ASN A 186 -0.44 -24.51 -16.62
CA ASN A 186 -1.08 -25.54 -17.46
C ASN A 186 -1.28 -26.89 -16.72
N ASP A 187 -1.04 -26.94 -15.41
CA ASP A 187 -1.30 -28.13 -14.59
C ASP A 187 -2.61 -27.92 -13.79
N PRO A 188 -3.68 -28.68 -14.07
CA PRO A 188 -4.95 -28.54 -13.37
C PRO A 188 -4.88 -28.88 -11.87
N ASN A 189 -3.80 -29.54 -11.41
CA ASN A 189 -3.56 -29.75 -9.99
C ASN A 189 -3.01 -28.49 -9.28
N PHE A 190 -2.49 -27.53 -10.04
CA PHE A 190 -1.97 -26.26 -9.53
C PHE A 190 -2.93 -25.10 -9.79
N LEU A 191 -3.53 -25.02 -10.98
CA LEU A 191 -4.40 -23.92 -11.36
C LEU A 191 -5.61 -24.44 -12.13
N ALA A 192 -6.81 -24.11 -11.67
CA ALA A 192 -8.06 -24.64 -12.21
C ALA A 192 -8.28 -24.31 -13.70
N ASN A 193 -7.74 -23.18 -14.16
CA ASN A 193 -7.82 -22.76 -15.56
C ASN A 193 -6.55 -21.95 -15.92
N PRO A 194 -5.85 -22.27 -17.02
CA PRO A 194 -4.69 -21.50 -17.48
C PRO A 194 -4.98 -20.00 -17.68
N LEU A 195 -6.24 -19.61 -17.92
CA LEU A 195 -6.65 -18.20 -18.00
C LEU A 195 -6.43 -17.42 -16.70
N PHE A 196 -6.22 -18.08 -15.57
CA PHE A 196 -5.93 -17.44 -14.28
C PHE A 196 -4.43 -17.25 -14.01
N GLU A 197 -3.58 -17.34 -15.04
CA GLU A 197 -2.15 -17.06 -14.92
C GLU A 197 -1.90 -15.69 -14.25
N GLY A 198 -1.08 -15.71 -13.20
CA GLY A 198 -0.70 -14.56 -12.41
C GLY A 198 -1.83 -13.88 -11.64
N MET A 199 -3.05 -14.43 -11.65
CA MET A 199 -4.15 -13.89 -10.84
C MET A 199 -3.83 -14.04 -9.35
N ALA A 200 -3.83 -12.92 -8.63
CA ALA A 200 -3.67 -12.91 -7.20
C ALA A 200 -5.01 -12.55 -6.54
N ALA A 201 -5.68 -13.58 -6.04
CA ALA A 201 -7.04 -13.50 -5.48
C ALA A 201 -7.10 -13.82 -3.98
N ASN A 202 -5.97 -14.14 -3.36
CA ASN A 202 -5.94 -14.53 -1.96
C ASN A 202 -5.82 -13.32 -1.04
N VAL A 203 -6.81 -13.13 -0.16
CA VAL A 203 -6.74 -12.19 0.95
C VAL A 203 -6.23 -12.93 2.18
N THR A 204 -4.98 -12.68 2.55
CA THR A 204 -4.35 -13.34 3.69
C THR A 204 -4.86 -12.71 4.98
N PRO A 205 -5.41 -13.49 5.93
CA PRO A 205 -5.92 -12.97 7.19
C PRO A 205 -4.84 -12.19 7.96
N ILE A 206 -5.22 -11.08 8.60
CA ILE A 206 -4.28 -10.19 9.30
C ILE A 206 -3.58 -10.89 10.46
N GLY A 207 -4.24 -11.83 11.14
CA GLY A 207 -3.61 -12.63 12.21
C GLY A 207 -2.54 -13.62 11.73
N VAL A 208 -2.45 -13.86 10.41
CA VAL A 208 -1.39 -14.67 9.80
C VAL A 208 -0.36 -13.78 9.09
N LEU A 209 -0.84 -12.75 8.39
CA LEU A 209 0.01 -11.81 7.67
C LEU A 209 0.79 -10.90 8.62
N ASP A 210 0.18 -10.44 9.71
CA ASP A 210 0.79 -9.69 10.83
C ASP A 210 1.57 -8.41 10.41
N THR A 211 1.25 -7.87 9.23
CA THR A 211 1.69 -6.53 8.81
C THR A 211 0.87 -5.46 9.51
N ASP A 212 1.29 -4.19 9.44
CA ASP A 212 0.55 -3.06 10.01
C ASP A 212 -0.96 -3.10 9.70
N ASP A 213 -1.81 -3.05 10.73
CA ASP A 213 -3.25 -3.23 10.61
C ASP A 213 -4.03 -1.90 10.62
N ALA A 214 -3.35 -0.75 10.71
CA ALA A 214 -4.00 0.55 10.81
C ALA A 214 -4.98 0.79 9.65
N ARG A 215 -4.59 0.43 8.42
CA ARG A 215 -5.47 0.49 7.24
C ARG A 215 -6.72 -0.35 7.43
N LEU A 216 -6.57 -1.62 7.83
CA LEU A 216 -7.68 -2.55 7.99
C LEU A 216 -8.65 -2.08 9.09
N LEU A 217 -8.10 -1.62 10.23
CA LEU A 217 -8.87 -1.14 11.37
C LEU A 217 -9.62 0.17 11.08
N ALA A 218 -9.01 1.07 10.29
CA ALA A 218 -9.62 2.32 9.88
C ALA A 218 -10.85 2.13 8.99
N ASN A 219 -10.86 1.07 8.17
CA ASN A 219 -12.00 0.72 7.32
C ASN A 219 -13.03 -0.11 8.09
N ASP A 220 -13.52 0.42 9.20
CA ASP A 220 -14.46 -0.25 10.11
C ASP A 220 -15.89 -0.40 9.53
N GLY A 221 -16.86 -0.78 10.37
CA GLY A 221 -18.26 -0.95 9.98
C GLY A 221 -18.96 0.35 9.57
N ALA A 222 -18.61 1.48 10.18
CA ALA A 222 -19.22 2.77 9.86
C ALA A 222 -18.76 3.25 8.48
N ILE A 223 -17.46 3.14 8.20
CA ILE A 223 -16.89 3.43 6.87
C ILE A 223 -17.47 2.49 5.81
N ALA A 224 -17.64 1.21 6.13
CA ALA A 224 -18.30 0.25 5.23
C ALA A 224 -19.69 0.69 4.80
N THR A 225 -20.49 1.08 5.80
CA THR A 225 -21.88 1.44 5.62
C THR A 225 -21.96 2.69 4.76
N GLN A 226 -21.15 3.70 5.04
CA GLN A 226 -21.08 4.92 4.25
C GLN A 226 -20.65 4.65 2.81
N ALA A 227 -19.62 3.83 2.60
CA ALA A 227 -19.15 3.48 1.25
C ALA A 227 -20.25 2.76 0.44
N ARG A 228 -20.99 1.84 1.07
CA ARG A 228 -22.07 1.07 0.43
C ARG A 228 -23.21 1.94 -0.12
N TYR A 229 -23.57 3.00 0.61
CA TYR A 229 -24.65 3.92 0.20
C TYR A 229 -24.13 5.14 -0.58
N SER A 230 -22.96 5.03 -1.20
CA SER A 230 -22.39 6.10 -2.00
C SER A 230 -22.51 5.81 -3.50
N PHE A 231 -22.43 6.87 -4.31
CA PHE A 231 -22.30 6.76 -5.77
C PHE A 231 -21.16 5.82 -6.19
N PHE A 232 -20.02 5.91 -5.51
CA PHE A 232 -18.84 5.06 -5.75
C PHE A 232 -19.06 3.61 -5.32
N GLY A 233 -19.96 3.38 -4.37
CA GLY A 233 -20.35 2.05 -3.92
C GLY A 233 -21.49 1.42 -4.71
N TYR A 234 -21.96 2.09 -5.77
CA TYR A 234 -23.09 1.65 -6.59
C TYR A 234 -24.34 1.39 -5.75
N GLU A 235 -24.73 2.40 -4.95
CA GLU A 235 -25.95 2.36 -4.15
C GLU A 235 -27.14 1.76 -4.93
N GLY A 236 -27.82 0.80 -4.32
CA GLY A 236 -28.96 0.08 -4.91
C GLY A 236 -28.59 -1.07 -5.86
N GLN A 237 -27.30 -1.38 -6.05
CA GLN A 237 -26.82 -2.54 -6.80
C GLN A 237 -26.15 -3.56 -5.87
N ASP A 238 -26.50 -4.84 -6.02
CA ASP A 238 -25.92 -5.92 -5.21
C ASP A 238 -24.45 -6.18 -5.61
N GLY A 239 -23.56 -6.39 -4.63
CA GLY A 239 -22.20 -6.91 -4.85
C GLY A 239 -21.12 -5.91 -5.29
N CYS A 240 -21.40 -4.63 -5.47
CA CYS A 240 -20.36 -3.68 -5.92
C CYS A 240 -19.55 -3.05 -4.77
N ALA A 241 -20.20 -2.81 -3.62
CA ALA A 241 -19.58 -2.28 -2.39
C ALA A 241 -19.85 -3.15 -1.15
N ASP A 242 -20.33 -4.37 -1.35
CA ASP A 242 -20.35 -5.35 -0.28
C ASP A 242 -18.90 -5.73 0.05
N LYS A 243 -18.52 -5.63 1.33
CA LYS A 243 -17.16 -5.98 1.77
C LYS A 243 -16.84 -7.43 1.40
N TYR A 244 -16.02 -7.62 0.37
CA TYR A 244 -15.45 -8.92 0.08
C TYR A 244 -14.29 -9.17 1.03
N ASN A 245 -14.53 -9.99 2.05
CA ASN A 245 -13.47 -10.72 2.75
C ASN A 245 -12.36 -9.82 3.35
N MET A 246 -12.74 -8.73 4.04
CA MET A 246 -11.79 -7.85 4.74
C MET A 246 -11.27 -8.46 6.05
N ILE A 247 -10.62 -9.61 5.91
CA ILE A 247 -10.00 -10.35 7.01
C ILE A 247 -8.52 -10.04 7.12
N GLY A 248 -7.94 -9.31 6.16
CA GLY A 248 -6.54 -8.95 6.06
C GLY A 248 -6.24 -8.29 4.71
N TYR A 249 -5.10 -8.62 4.10
CA TYR A 249 -4.66 -7.96 2.86
C TYR A 249 -4.51 -8.93 1.68
N LEU A 250 -4.87 -8.44 0.49
CA LEU A 250 -4.65 -9.08 -0.79
C LEU A 250 -3.14 -9.28 -1.02
N ALA A 251 -2.74 -10.54 -1.18
CA ALA A 251 -1.44 -10.87 -1.72
C ALA A 251 -1.36 -10.31 -3.15
N GLN A 252 -0.58 -9.26 -3.37
CA GLN A 252 -0.53 -8.59 -4.67
C GLN A 252 0.11 -9.50 -5.75
N PRO A 253 -0.26 -9.33 -7.03
CA PRO A 253 0.47 -9.94 -8.13
C PRO A 253 1.92 -9.43 -8.17
N LEU A 254 2.84 -10.31 -8.54
CA LEU A 254 4.29 -10.06 -8.50
C LEU A 254 4.90 -9.73 -9.87
N TYR A 255 4.08 -9.57 -10.91
CA TYR A 255 4.56 -9.02 -12.18
C TYR A 255 5.16 -7.63 -11.96
N GLY A 256 6.38 -7.40 -12.43
CA GLY A 256 7.12 -6.17 -12.22
C GLY A 256 7.50 -5.88 -10.77
N ILE A 257 7.49 -6.88 -9.87
CA ILE A 257 7.83 -6.69 -8.45
C ILE A 257 9.19 -6.02 -8.26
N TRP A 258 10.14 -6.24 -9.16
CA TRP A 258 11.43 -5.55 -9.13
C TRP A 258 11.28 -4.02 -9.14
N ALA A 259 10.30 -3.48 -9.85
CA ALA A 259 10.13 -2.04 -10.02
C ALA A 259 9.31 -1.39 -8.90
N SER A 260 8.80 -2.15 -7.94
CA SER A 260 7.81 -1.69 -6.97
C SER A 260 8.35 -1.55 -5.55
N ALA A 261 9.66 -1.45 -5.36
CA ALA A 261 10.20 -1.12 -4.04
C ALA A 261 9.92 0.35 -3.69
N PRO A 262 9.62 0.69 -2.44
CA PRO A 262 9.56 -0.19 -1.26
C PRO A 262 8.32 -1.12 -1.21
N TYR A 263 8.37 -2.17 -0.40
CA TYR A 263 7.34 -3.21 -0.31
C TYR A 263 6.44 -3.08 0.92
N PHE A 264 5.37 -3.88 0.92
CA PHE A 264 4.19 -3.82 1.79
C PHE A 264 3.25 -2.65 1.46
N HIS A 265 2.04 -2.70 2.02
CA HIS A 265 1.00 -1.72 1.74
C HIS A 265 1.36 -0.29 2.16
N ASN A 266 2.33 -0.13 3.05
CA ASN A 266 2.80 1.15 3.57
C ASN A 266 4.21 1.53 3.08
N GLY A 267 4.85 0.71 2.23
CA GLY A 267 6.19 0.98 1.72
C GLY A 267 7.30 0.91 2.79
N SER A 268 7.13 0.11 3.83
CA SER A 268 8.03 0.06 4.99
C SER A 268 9.30 -0.77 4.79
N VAL A 269 9.32 -1.67 3.80
CA VAL A 269 10.44 -2.60 3.56
C VAL A 269 11.17 -2.23 2.26
N PRO A 270 12.46 -1.83 2.30
CA PRO A 270 13.10 -1.18 1.15
C PRO A 270 13.53 -2.12 0.01
N ASP A 271 13.68 -3.42 0.28
CA ASP A 271 14.23 -4.41 -0.66
C ASP A 271 13.61 -5.82 -0.46
N LEU A 272 13.62 -6.67 -1.50
CA LEU A 272 13.02 -8.02 -1.44
C LEU A 272 13.77 -8.95 -0.49
N TRP A 273 15.07 -8.74 -0.31
CA TRP A 273 15.84 -9.54 0.63
C TRP A 273 15.30 -9.38 2.05
N SER A 274 15.15 -8.15 2.53
CA SER A 274 14.56 -7.84 3.83
C SER A 274 13.07 -8.19 3.91
N LEU A 275 12.34 -8.23 2.79
CA LEU A 275 10.97 -8.77 2.77
C LEU A 275 10.97 -10.26 3.13
N LEU A 276 11.85 -11.03 2.49
CA LEU A 276 11.99 -12.48 2.69
C LEU A 276 12.75 -12.87 3.97
N LYS A 277 13.45 -11.93 4.62
CA LYS A 277 14.24 -12.13 5.84
C LYS A 277 13.97 -11.00 6.83
N SER A 278 12.99 -11.19 7.70
CA SER A 278 12.46 -10.12 8.56
C SER A 278 13.51 -9.52 9.51
N ALA A 279 14.46 -10.34 9.97
CA ALA A 279 15.58 -9.91 10.82
C ALA A 279 16.50 -8.87 10.16
N ASP A 280 16.50 -8.79 8.83
CA ASP A 280 17.31 -7.84 8.06
C ASP A 280 16.53 -6.55 7.72
N ARG A 281 15.30 -6.36 8.21
CA ARG A 281 14.50 -5.16 7.93
C ARG A 281 15.02 -3.96 8.73
N PRO A 282 15.37 -2.83 8.09
CA PRO A 282 15.77 -1.63 8.83
C PRO A 282 14.56 -0.99 9.52
N ARG A 283 14.77 -0.49 10.75
CA ARG A 283 13.75 0.24 11.51
C ARG A 283 13.63 1.70 11.10
N ILE A 284 14.75 2.34 10.80
CA ILE A 284 14.82 3.73 10.35
C ILE A 284 15.78 3.80 9.19
N TRP A 285 15.32 4.27 8.05
CA TRP A 285 16.10 4.26 6.83
C TRP A 285 15.71 5.40 5.90
N ARG A 286 16.61 5.75 4.98
CA ARG A 286 16.36 6.71 3.90
C ARG A 286 16.94 6.23 2.59
N ARG A 287 16.20 6.42 1.50
CA ARG A 287 16.73 6.19 0.14
C ARG A 287 17.82 7.21 -0.18
N LYS A 288 18.68 6.87 -1.14
CA LYS A 288 19.65 7.83 -1.69
C LYS A 288 18.93 9.05 -2.29
N SER A 289 19.43 10.24 -1.96
CA SER A 289 18.97 11.51 -2.52
C SER A 289 19.89 11.95 -3.65
N LYS A 290 19.37 12.75 -4.59
CA LYS A 290 20.23 13.48 -5.53
C LYS A 290 21.17 14.42 -4.76
N SER A 291 22.30 14.74 -5.38
CA SER A 291 23.33 15.63 -4.80
C SER A 291 22.72 16.95 -4.31
N PRO A 292 23.04 17.37 -3.08
CA PRO A 292 22.44 18.55 -2.47
C PRO A 292 22.74 19.82 -3.27
N ARG A 293 21.75 20.73 -3.34
CA ARG A 293 21.91 22.09 -3.87
C ARG A 293 21.43 23.08 -2.81
N PHE A 294 22.21 24.13 -2.57
CA PHE A 294 21.89 25.11 -1.54
C PHE A 294 20.51 25.75 -1.79
N GLY A 295 19.68 25.79 -0.74
CA GLY A 295 18.33 26.36 -0.82
C GLY A 295 17.32 25.51 -1.61
N VAL A 296 17.63 24.25 -1.95
CA VAL A 296 16.76 23.39 -2.76
C VAL A 296 16.47 22.07 -2.04
N VAL A 297 15.19 21.69 -2.00
CA VAL A 297 14.76 20.33 -1.64
C VAL A 297 15.03 19.40 -2.82
N MET A 298 15.91 18.44 -2.64
CA MET A 298 16.30 17.50 -3.69
C MET A 298 15.28 16.36 -3.82
N GLY A 299 15.21 15.70 -4.97
CA GLY A 299 14.46 14.44 -5.14
C GLY A 299 15.28 13.22 -4.70
N PHE A 300 14.63 12.06 -4.63
CA PHE A 300 15.34 10.78 -4.55
C PHE A 300 16.20 10.57 -5.81
N GLU A 301 17.32 9.85 -5.64
CA GLU A 301 18.09 9.34 -6.77
C GLU A 301 17.34 8.14 -7.37
N THR A 302 17.11 8.19 -8.68
CA THR A 302 16.31 7.22 -9.44
C THR A 302 17.12 6.52 -10.52
N ASP A 303 18.37 6.93 -10.74
CA ASP A 303 19.32 6.22 -11.58
C ASP A 303 19.63 4.84 -10.99
N LEU A 304 19.25 3.78 -11.73
CA LEU A 304 19.40 2.39 -11.26
C LEU A 304 20.85 2.03 -10.96
N ALA A 305 21.81 2.54 -11.74
CA ALA A 305 23.23 2.23 -11.51
C ALA A 305 23.73 2.81 -10.18
N LYS A 306 23.18 3.96 -9.78
CA LYS A 306 23.59 4.66 -8.55
C LYS A 306 22.82 4.18 -7.34
N ALA A 307 21.50 4.10 -7.43
CA ALA A 307 20.61 4.00 -6.28
C ALA A 307 19.82 2.70 -6.18
N TYR A 308 19.95 1.75 -7.12
CA TYR A 308 19.21 0.50 -7.08
C TYR A 308 20.13 -0.68 -6.74
N ASP A 309 19.68 -1.58 -5.86
CA ASP A 309 20.39 -2.79 -5.45
C ASP A 309 19.89 -3.98 -6.26
N GLN A 310 20.75 -4.53 -7.13
CA GLN A 310 20.41 -5.63 -8.04
C GLN A 310 20.43 -7.01 -7.37
N THR A 311 21.02 -7.10 -6.18
CA THR A 311 21.12 -8.34 -5.41
C THR A 311 19.95 -8.45 -4.44
N ARG A 312 19.61 -7.34 -3.77
CA ARG A 312 18.51 -7.28 -2.80
C ARG A 312 17.17 -6.93 -3.45
N ILE A 313 17.18 -6.41 -4.68
CA ILE A 313 16.02 -5.96 -5.46
C ILE A 313 15.20 -4.92 -4.70
N GLY A 314 15.69 -3.68 -4.78
CA GLY A 314 15.07 -2.50 -4.19
C GLY A 314 15.99 -1.28 -4.24
N TRP A 315 15.56 -0.19 -3.59
CA TRP A 315 16.37 1.02 -3.53
C TRP A 315 17.47 0.87 -2.48
N LYS A 316 18.70 1.26 -2.81
CA LYS A 316 19.76 1.44 -1.83
C LYS A 316 19.34 2.49 -0.81
N TYR A 317 19.63 2.21 0.45
CA TYR A 317 19.31 3.07 1.57
C TYR A 317 20.48 3.21 2.53
N ASP A 318 20.42 4.24 3.36
CA ASP A 318 21.20 4.36 4.58
C ASP A 318 20.30 4.07 5.77
N THR A 319 20.77 3.24 6.70
CA THR A 319 20.14 3.13 8.02
C THR A 319 20.45 4.41 8.80
N ILE A 320 19.46 4.89 9.54
CA ILE A 320 19.61 6.09 10.35
C ILE A 320 19.66 5.67 11.81
N PRO A 321 20.65 6.12 12.58
CA PRO A 321 20.69 5.83 14.00
C PRO A 321 19.49 6.47 14.68
N CYS A 322 19.01 5.76 15.69
CA CYS A 322 18.06 6.30 16.64
C CYS A 322 18.61 7.57 17.32
N SER A 323 17.75 8.56 17.55
CA SER A 323 18.05 9.73 18.37
C SER A 323 17.05 9.86 19.51
N TYR A 324 17.55 10.09 20.72
CA TYR A 324 16.74 10.41 21.91
C TYR A 324 16.85 11.89 22.31
N LEU A 325 17.66 12.66 21.57
CA LEU A 325 17.97 14.08 21.86
C LEU A 325 17.12 15.04 21.02
N THR A 326 16.40 14.52 20.03
CA THR A 326 15.64 15.32 19.06
C THR A 326 14.17 14.99 19.16
N PHE A 327 13.31 16.01 19.11
CA PHE A 327 11.85 15.85 19.00
C PHE A 327 11.38 15.56 17.57
N SER A 328 12.29 15.18 16.66
CA SER A 328 11.92 14.85 15.28
C SER A 328 11.27 13.46 15.23
N PRO A 329 10.03 13.32 14.73
CA PRO A 329 9.35 12.04 14.64
C PRO A 329 10.06 11.05 13.69
N PHE A 330 10.92 11.56 12.81
CA PHE A 330 11.60 10.76 11.79
C PHE A 330 12.77 9.91 12.31
N ASN A 331 13.30 10.20 13.50
CA ASN A 331 14.40 9.40 14.07
C ASN A 331 14.31 9.19 15.58
N HIS A 332 13.19 9.57 16.22
CA HIS A 332 12.99 9.41 17.65
C HIS A 332 12.73 7.94 18.03
N CYS A 333 13.40 7.45 19.08
CA CYS A 333 13.07 6.17 19.71
C CYS A 333 13.13 6.23 21.25
N ASN A 334 12.63 5.16 21.89
CA ASN A 334 12.63 5.04 23.34
C ASN A 334 14.09 4.92 23.86
N PRO A 335 14.50 5.74 24.84
CA PRO A 335 15.87 5.72 25.37
C PRO A 335 16.23 4.45 26.15
N TRP A 336 15.24 3.66 26.59
CA TRP A 336 15.44 2.47 27.42
C TRP A 336 15.38 1.16 26.64
N ASP A 337 14.59 1.11 25.57
CA ASP A 337 14.63 0.02 24.60
C ASP A 337 14.52 0.61 23.18
N PRO A 338 15.60 0.59 22.38
CA PRO A 338 15.56 1.10 21.02
C PRO A 338 14.62 0.32 20.11
N ASN A 339 14.08 -0.84 20.51
CA ASN A 339 13.09 -1.61 19.76
C ASN A 339 11.65 -1.24 20.10
N GLU A 340 11.39 -0.61 21.25
CA GLU A 340 10.05 -0.21 21.65
C GLU A 340 9.58 1.05 20.91
N THR A 341 8.27 1.13 20.69
CA THR A 341 7.60 2.35 20.24
C THR A 341 7.65 3.41 21.35
N PRO A 342 8.14 4.63 21.08
CA PRO A 342 8.16 5.71 22.07
C PRO A 342 6.77 6.05 22.59
N LEU A 343 6.68 6.49 23.86
CA LEU A 343 5.41 6.93 24.45
C LEU A 343 4.69 8.02 23.64
N ILE A 344 5.44 8.94 23.03
CA ILE A 344 4.85 9.97 22.17
C ILE A 344 4.21 9.36 20.92
N GLU A 345 4.87 8.38 20.29
CA GLU A 345 4.33 7.67 19.13
C GLU A 345 3.15 6.77 19.52
N SER A 346 3.17 6.16 20.71
CA SER A 346 2.03 5.42 21.24
C SER A 346 0.81 6.32 21.47
N GLY A 347 1.00 7.50 22.05
CA GLY A 347 -0.08 8.49 22.24
C GLY A 347 -0.64 9.02 20.92
N LEU A 348 0.24 9.31 19.96
CA LEU A 348 -0.17 9.70 18.60
C LEU A 348 -0.90 8.57 17.89
N SER A 349 -0.46 7.32 18.04
CA SER A 349 -1.14 6.15 17.46
C SER A 349 -2.54 5.97 18.01
N LEU A 350 -2.74 6.17 19.32
CA LEU A 350 -4.08 6.15 19.92
C LEU A 350 -4.97 7.25 19.35
N LEU A 351 -4.43 8.46 19.22
CA LEU A 351 -5.15 9.61 18.67
C LEU A 351 -5.55 9.40 17.21
N TYR A 352 -4.63 8.90 16.38
CA TYR A 352 -4.88 8.66 14.96
C TYR A 352 -5.76 7.43 14.70
N GLY A 353 -5.68 6.41 15.55
CA GLY A 353 -6.54 5.23 15.49
C GLY A 353 -7.98 5.48 15.93
N ASN A 354 -8.28 6.62 16.56
CA ASN A 354 -9.62 6.95 17.10
C ASN A 354 -10.10 8.35 16.67
N GLY A 355 -9.60 8.87 15.55
CA GLY A 355 -9.95 10.19 15.06
C GLY A 355 -9.66 10.37 13.58
N ALA A 356 -10.71 10.37 12.77
CA ALA A 356 -10.66 10.30 11.31
C ALA A 356 -9.75 11.38 10.69
N LEU A 357 -9.93 12.63 11.11
CA LEU A 357 -9.13 13.75 10.65
C LEU A 357 -7.98 14.10 11.57
N ALA A 358 -7.75 13.38 12.67
CA ALA A 358 -6.63 13.69 13.55
C ALA A 358 -5.29 13.56 12.81
N TRP A 359 -5.14 12.51 12.00
CA TRP A 359 -3.98 12.34 11.12
C TRP A 359 -3.80 13.51 10.14
N ASN A 360 -4.90 13.96 9.53
CA ASN A 360 -4.92 14.97 8.47
C ASN A 360 -4.76 16.40 9.02
N LEU A 361 -5.50 16.76 10.07
CA LEU A 361 -5.57 18.10 10.65
C LEU A 361 -4.39 18.38 11.59
N LEU A 362 -4.05 17.42 12.45
CA LEU A 362 -2.85 17.54 13.30
C LEU A 362 -1.57 17.27 12.51
N GLY A 363 -1.69 16.74 11.28
CA GLY A 363 -0.73 16.86 10.19
C GLY A 363 0.03 18.18 10.21
N SER A 364 -0.74 19.26 10.13
CA SER A 364 -0.26 20.65 10.06
C SER A 364 0.28 21.21 11.38
N ILE A 365 -0.13 20.66 12.53
CA ILE A 365 0.32 21.08 13.86
C ILE A 365 1.61 20.36 14.27
N VAL A 366 1.77 19.10 13.86
CA VAL A 366 2.97 18.26 14.14
C VAL A 366 4.06 18.43 13.07
N ALA A 367 3.71 18.93 11.88
CA ALA A 367 4.65 19.43 10.88
C ALA A 367 4.45 20.94 10.63
N PRO A 368 4.65 21.83 11.62
CA PRO A 368 4.25 23.22 11.52
C PRO A 368 5.21 24.10 10.68
N SER A 369 6.11 23.56 9.85
CA SER A 369 7.03 24.37 9.04
C SER A 369 7.40 23.81 7.66
N PHE A 370 7.38 24.71 6.67
CA PHE A 370 7.81 24.54 5.27
C PHE A 370 9.33 24.72 5.08
N SER A 371 10.16 24.51 6.11
CA SER A 371 11.61 24.66 5.88
C SER A 371 12.10 23.55 4.97
N ASN A 372 13.10 23.84 4.14
CA ASN A 372 13.67 22.81 3.27
C ASN A 372 14.24 21.62 4.09
N SER A 373 14.69 21.85 5.32
CA SER A 373 15.16 20.78 6.21
C SER A 373 14.03 19.85 6.63
N ASP A 374 12.89 20.39 7.03
CA ASP A 374 11.72 19.59 7.44
C ASP A 374 11.19 18.75 6.26
N ILE A 375 11.20 19.31 5.05
CA ILE A 375 10.78 18.61 3.84
C ILE A 375 11.79 17.51 3.46
N GLU A 376 13.08 17.73 3.71
CA GLU A 376 14.12 16.71 3.53
C GLU A 376 13.98 15.56 4.54
N ASP A 377 13.61 15.84 5.79
CA ASP A 377 13.38 14.82 6.82
C ASP A 377 12.24 13.85 6.46
N ARG A 378 11.26 14.28 5.67
CA ARG A 378 10.20 13.39 5.12
C ARG A 378 10.73 12.27 4.22
N LYS A 379 12.02 12.28 3.84
CA LYS A 379 12.68 11.17 3.14
C LYS A 379 13.13 10.05 4.06
N ILE A 380 13.06 10.26 5.37
CA ILE A 380 13.38 9.28 6.39
C ILE A 380 12.11 8.50 6.70
N TYR A 381 12.16 7.19 6.53
CA TYR A 381 11.10 6.27 6.92
C TYR A 381 11.39 5.77 8.34
N ASN A 382 10.44 5.92 9.27
CA ASN A 382 10.55 5.43 10.64
C ASN A 382 9.41 4.46 10.92
N THR A 383 9.73 3.17 11.04
CA THR A 383 8.73 2.09 11.14
C THR A 383 7.99 2.04 12.48
N ARG A 384 8.21 3.03 13.37
CA ARG A 384 7.51 3.18 14.65
C ARG A 384 6.38 4.20 14.60
N MET A 385 6.35 5.03 13.56
CA MET A 385 5.26 5.97 13.36
C MET A 385 3.98 5.18 13.08
N PHE A 386 2.84 5.74 13.49
CA PHE A 386 1.53 5.17 13.18
C PHE A 386 1.41 4.80 11.70
N SER A 387 0.84 3.64 11.39
CA SER A 387 0.66 3.05 10.05
C SER A 387 1.94 2.71 9.27
N GLN A 388 3.11 2.75 9.91
CA GLN A 388 4.40 2.54 9.25
C GLN A 388 5.15 1.27 9.70
N SER A 389 4.51 0.38 10.47
CA SER A 389 5.17 -0.86 10.91
C SER A 389 5.70 -1.68 9.73
N ASN A 390 6.91 -2.22 9.90
CA ASN A 390 7.53 -3.17 8.99
C ASN A 390 7.41 -4.63 9.47
N SER A 391 6.48 -4.92 10.38
CA SER A 391 6.18 -6.27 10.88
C SER A 391 5.51 -7.14 9.82
N GLY A 392 5.31 -8.42 10.14
CA GLY A 392 4.50 -9.32 9.33
C GLY A 392 5.24 -10.00 8.19
N HIS A 393 4.52 -10.89 7.49
CA HIS A 393 5.04 -11.74 6.43
C HIS A 393 6.28 -12.53 6.88
N THR A 394 6.28 -12.97 8.15
CA THR A 394 7.43 -13.62 8.80
C THR A 394 7.48 -15.13 8.54
N PHE A 395 6.44 -15.69 7.93
CA PHE A 395 6.44 -17.10 7.49
C PHE A 395 7.53 -17.40 6.44
N THR A 396 8.17 -16.39 5.85
CA THR A 396 9.35 -16.55 4.97
C THR A 396 10.67 -16.68 5.73
N ASP A 397 10.70 -16.47 7.05
CA ASP A 397 11.94 -16.54 7.83
C ASP A 397 12.54 -17.95 7.88
N VAL A 398 11.73 -18.98 7.63
CA VAL A 398 12.15 -20.38 7.47
C VAL A 398 12.92 -20.67 6.19
N LEU A 399 12.99 -19.73 5.25
CA LEU A 399 13.78 -19.88 4.04
C LEU A 399 15.28 -19.90 4.38
N THR A 400 16.05 -20.63 3.61
CA THR A 400 17.51 -20.48 3.58
C THR A 400 17.90 -19.29 2.71
N ASP A 401 19.10 -18.74 2.93
CA ASP A 401 19.61 -17.64 2.10
C ASP A 401 19.78 -18.04 0.62
N ALA A 402 20.06 -19.33 0.34
CA ALA A 402 20.09 -19.87 -1.02
C ALA A 402 18.70 -19.86 -1.68
N GLU A 403 17.66 -20.27 -0.95
CA GLU A 403 16.28 -20.23 -1.45
C GLU A 403 15.81 -18.79 -1.70
N ARG A 404 16.13 -17.86 -0.79
CA ARG A 404 15.85 -16.42 -0.99
C ARG A 404 16.50 -15.90 -2.25
N THR A 405 17.78 -16.22 -2.46
CA THR A 405 18.54 -15.80 -3.64
C THR A 405 17.91 -16.35 -4.93
N ALA A 406 17.52 -17.62 -4.95
CA ALA A 406 16.84 -18.23 -6.09
C ALA A 406 15.45 -17.61 -6.36
N LEU A 407 14.64 -17.41 -5.31
CA LEU A 407 13.33 -16.76 -5.41
C LEU A 407 13.44 -15.34 -5.94
N ILE A 408 14.40 -14.55 -5.46
CA ILE A 408 14.68 -13.19 -5.96
C ILE A 408 15.07 -13.23 -7.44
N GLU A 409 15.92 -14.17 -7.83
CA GLU A 409 16.32 -14.31 -9.24
C GLU A 409 15.13 -14.67 -10.14
N TYR A 410 14.21 -15.51 -9.65
CA TYR A 410 12.97 -15.80 -10.35
C TYR A 410 12.05 -14.58 -10.45
N MET A 411 11.91 -13.82 -9.37
CA MET A 411 11.09 -12.59 -9.34
C MET A 411 11.61 -11.50 -10.28
N LYS A 412 12.88 -11.53 -10.71
CA LYS A 412 13.37 -10.66 -11.80
C LYS A 412 12.78 -11.01 -13.18
N THR A 413 12.23 -12.22 -13.34
CA THR A 413 11.62 -12.68 -14.60
C THR A 413 10.12 -12.37 -14.70
N LEU A 414 9.53 -11.90 -13.59
CA LEU A 414 8.13 -11.44 -13.48
C LEU A 414 8.07 -9.93 -13.68
#